data_AF-A0A7F5R635-F1
#
_entry.id   AF-A0A7F5R635-F1
#
_cell.length_a   1.000
_cell.length_b   1.000
_cell.length_c   1.000
_cell.angle_alpha   90.00
_cell.angle_beta   90.00
_cell.angle_gamma   90.00
#
_symmetry.space_group_name_H-M   'P 1'
#
loop_
_entity.id
_entity.type
_entity.pdbx_description
1 polymer ?
#
loop_
_entity_poly.entity_id
_entity_poly.type
_entity_poly.pdbx_seq_one_letter_code
_entity_poly.pdbx_strand_id
1 'polypeptide(L)'
;MGKCILYLWMLDCKAVELFPYVLTPTSVQQIREQKSRCKYRLNLLLSAIQFEDREMYKNLNIKPQGEDYDLNYQIQNRPVLLRIHENLKLLSKTSSLNVFEINFQIPYLNIAGITGFKNNIYKAVNIEILDEYTSVKKKFCYPSGLMQLKLRMLRTMSEPVVTICQEEIQDMSDLELQNYLKEELEFV
;
A
#
# COMPACT_ATOMS: atom_id res chain seq x y z
N MET A 1 -8.47 -0.70 23.09
CA MET A 1 -7.06 -1.11 23.16
C MET A 1 -6.40 -1.36 21.81
N GLY A 2 -6.93 -2.22 20.92
CA GLY A 2 -6.27 -2.54 19.63
C GLY A 2 -5.97 -1.35 18.69
N LYS A 3 -6.69 -0.21 18.83
CA LYS A 3 -6.38 1.03 18.10
C LYS A 3 -4.97 1.55 18.41
N CYS A 4 -4.56 1.55 19.68
CA CYS A 4 -3.27 2.10 20.08
C CYS A 4 -2.10 1.29 19.51
N ILE A 5 -2.24 -0.04 19.46
CA ILE A 5 -1.19 -0.93 18.97
C ILE A 5 -0.89 -0.68 17.48
N LEU A 6 -1.93 -0.56 16.64
CA LEU A 6 -1.72 -0.23 15.24
C LEU A 6 -1.04 1.13 15.06
N TYR A 7 -1.43 2.15 15.84
CA TYR A 7 -0.79 3.47 15.75
C TYR A 7 0.67 3.44 16.20
N LEU A 8 0.98 2.73 17.29
CA LEU A 8 2.35 2.51 17.74
C LEU A 8 3.17 1.81 16.65
N TRP A 9 2.61 0.77 16.01
CA TRP A 9 3.25 0.09 14.90
C TRP A 9 3.50 1.00 13.69
N MET A 10 2.52 1.83 13.32
CA MET A 10 2.65 2.83 12.25
C MET A 10 3.74 3.86 12.54
N LEU A 11 3.96 4.21 13.81
CA LEU A 11 5.02 5.11 14.27
C LEU A 11 6.37 4.40 14.45
N ASP A 12 6.46 3.13 14.07
CA ASP A 12 7.65 2.27 14.27
C ASP A 12 8.02 2.06 15.75
N CYS A 13 7.05 2.25 16.65
CA CYS A 13 7.14 1.91 18.06
C CYS A 13 6.53 0.51 18.27
N LYS A 14 7.31 -0.54 18.03
CA LYS A 14 6.84 -1.94 18.16
C LYS A 14 6.73 -2.35 19.63
N ALA A 15 5.60 -2.03 20.27
CA ALA A 15 5.27 -2.40 21.65
C ALA A 15 4.79 -3.86 21.76
N VAL A 16 5.66 -4.80 21.40
CA VAL A 16 5.41 -6.25 21.29
C VAL A 16 5.03 -6.85 22.64
N GLU A 17 5.62 -6.34 23.72
CA GLU A 17 5.35 -6.73 25.10
C GLU A 17 3.87 -6.58 25.49
N LEU A 18 3.12 -5.73 24.79
CA LEU A 18 1.69 -5.54 25.03
C LEU A 18 0.83 -6.62 24.36
N PHE A 19 1.37 -7.37 23.40
CA PHE A 19 0.61 -8.30 22.56
C PHE A 19 -0.08 -9.40 23.37
N PRO A 20 0.55 -10.04 24.37
CA PRO A 20 -0.09 -11.05 25.20
C PRO A 20 -1.33 -10.53 25.94
N TYR A 21 -1.42 -9.23 26.19
CA TYR A 21 -2.51 -8.60 26.93
C TYR A 21 -3.62 -8.07 26.01
N VAL A 22 -3.28 -7.69 24.77
CA VAL A 22 -4.21 -7.01 23.84
C VAL A 22 -4.69 -7.90 22.69
N LEU A 23 -3.92 -8.92 22.31
CA LEU A 23 -4.23 -9.88 21.23
C LEU A 23 -4.53 -11.28 21.77
N THR A 24 -5.24 -11.35 22.90
CA THR A 24 -5.77 -12.63 23.43
C THR A 24 -6.88 -13.20 22.52
N PRO A 25 -7.16 -14.51 22.57
CA PRO A 25 -8.28 -15.11 21.82
C PRO A 25 -9.61 -14.39 22.09
N THR A 26 -9.89 -14.07 23.36
CA THR A 26 -11.11 -13.36 23.77
C THR A 26 -11.19 -11.95 23.19
N SER A 27 -10.11 -11.17 23.28
CA SER A 27 -10.11 -9.79 22.75
C SER A 27 -10.19 -9.78 21.21
N VAL A 28 -9.54 -10.73 20.55
CA VAL A 28 -9.60 -10.90 19.09
C VAL A 28 -11.04 -11.26 18.66
N GLN A 29 -11.68 -12.20 19.34
CA GLN A 29 -13.07 -12.56 19.04
C GLN A 29 -14.01 -11.36 19.24
N GLN A 30 -13.89 -10.63 20.35
CA GLN A 30 -14.67 -9.42 20.59
C GLN A 30 -14.47 -8.37 19.49
N ILE A 31 -13.23 -8.16 19.01
CA ILE A 31 -12.97 -7.25 17.89
C ILE A 31 -13.64 -7.73 16.59
N ARG A 32 -13.63 -9.05 16.34
CA ARG A 32 -14.28 -9.67 15.17
C ARG A 32 -15.80 -9.60 15.21
N GLU A 33 -16.40 -9.47 16.38
CA GLU A 33 -17.86 -9.29 16.54
C GLU A 33 -18.28 -7.81 16.45
N GLN A 34 -17.34 -6.87 16.58
CA GLN A 34 -17.59 -5.43 16.50
C GLN A 34 -17.84 -4.91 15.07
N LYS A 35 -18.10 -3.61 14.95
CA LYS A 35 -18.21 -2.87 13.68
C LYS A 35 -17.00 -3.11 12.76
N SER A 36 -17.24 -3.05 11.45
CA SER A 36 -16.24 -3.28 10.38
C SER A 36 -14.90 -2.56 10.59
N ARG A 37 -14.91 -1.30 11.05
CA ARG A 37 -13.68 -0.50 11.26
C ARG A 37 -12.71 -1.11 12.28
N CYS A 38 -13.18 -1.79 13.31
CA CYS A 38 -12.29 -2.45 14.28
C CYS A 38 -11.66 -3.70 13.66
N LYS A 39 -12.43 -4.46 12.86
CA LYS A 39 -11.94 -5.63 12.12
C LYS A 39 -10.85 -5.24 11.12
N TYR A 40 -11.08 -4.20 10.31
CA TYR A 40 -10.09 -3.71 9.35
C TYR A 40 -8.77 -3.31 10.01
N ARG A 41 -8.82 -2.65 11.17
CA ARG A 41 -7.61 -2.28 11.91
C ARG A 41 -6.84 -3.48 12.44
N LEU A 42 -7.54 -4.51 12.92
CA LEU A 42 -6.91 -5.75 13.35
C LEU A 42 -6.23 -6.43 12.15
N ASN A 43 -6.93 -6.56 11.02
CA ASN A 43 -6.36 -7.18 9.83
C ASN A 43 -5.14 -6.41 9.29
N LEU A 44 -5.20 -5.07 9.29
CA LEU A 44 -4.07 -4.24 8.91
C LEU A 44 -2.88 -4.44 9.85
N LEU A 45 -3.11 -4.48 11.17
CA LEU A 45 -2.06 -4.77 12.15
C LEU A 45 -1.43 -6.14 11.90
N LEU A 46 -2.24 -7.18 11.70
CA LEU A 46 -1.76 -8.53 11.43
C LEU A 46 -0.95 -8.59 10.12
N SER A 47 -1.37 -7.85 9.09
CA SER A 47 -0.63 -7.75 7.83
C SER A 47 0.70 -7.04 8.02
N ALA A 48 0.71 -5.92 8.75
CA ALA A 48 1.94 -5.21 9.06
C ALA A 48 2.95 -6.08 9.82
N ILE A 49 2.48 -6.85 10.82
CA ILE A 49 3.31 -7.83 11.53
C ILE A 49 3.78 -8.91 10.55
N GLN A 50 2.93 -9.45 9.68
CA GLN A 50 3.33 -10.47 8.70
C GLN A 50 4.46 -10.00 7.77
N PHE A 51 4.43 -8.74 7.33
CA PHE A 51 5.48 -8.18 6.46
C PHE A 51 6.76 -7.86 7.22
N GLU A 52 6.65 -7.26 8.41
CA GLU A 52 7.79 -6.70 9.13
C GLU A 52 8.38 -7.62 10.21
N ASP A 53 7.65 -8.64 10.66
CA ASP A 53 8.06 -9.64 11.66
C ASP A 53 7.33 -10.99 11.48
N ARG A 54 7.82 -11.79 10.53
CA ARG A 54 7.21 -13.09 10.18
C ARG A 54 7.21 -14.10 11.31
N GLU A 55 8.20 -14.05 12.20
CA GLU A 55 8.29 -14.97 13.33
C GLU A 55 7.21 -14.65 14.36
N MET A 56 7.06 -13.39 14.72
CA MET A 56 5.99 -12.94 15.60
C MET A 56 4.61 -13.22 15.03
N TYR A 57 4.41 -13.01 13.73
CA TYR A 57 3.14 -13.34 13.08
C TYR A 57 2.79 -14.82 13.25
N LYS A 58 3.76 -15.72 13.07
CA LYS A 58 3.58 -17.17 13.30
C LYS A 58 3.23 -17.46 14.76
N ASN A 59 3.92 -16.81 15.70
CA ASN A 59 3.71 -17.01 17.15
C ASN A 59 2.33 -16.51 17.61
N LEU A 60 1.81 -15.43 17.02
CA LEU A 60 0.46 -14.93 17.30
C LEU A 60 -0.62 -15.92 16.86
N ASN A 61 -0.41 -16.63 15.75
CA ASN A 61 -1.36 -17.59 15.17
C ASN A 61 -2.79 -17.03 15.00
N ILE A 62 -2.89 -15.73 14.73
CA ILE A 62 -4.16 -15.04 14.44
C ILE A 62 -4.19 -14.73 12.95
N LYS A 63 -5.15 -15.31 12.23
CA LYS A 63 -5.36 -15.02 10.81
C LYS A 63 -6.26 -13.79 10.64
N PRO A 64 -5.98 -12.91 9.66
CA PRO A 64 -6.90 -11.85 9.29
C PRO A 64 -8.21 -12.43 8.75
N GLN A 65 -9.32 -11.70 8.93
CA GLN A 65 -10.67 -12.12 8.50
C GLN A 65 -11.46 -10.92 7.98
N GLY A 66 -12.11 -11.05 6.82
CA GLY A 66 -12.97 -10.01 6.28
C GLY A 66 -12.92 -9.97 4.76
N GLU A 67 -13.62 -8.99 4.21
CA GLU A 67 -13.73 -8.75 2.78
C GLU A 67 -12.62 -7.84 2.28
N ASP A 68 -12.35 -7.95 0.98
CA ASP A 68 -11.44 -7.07 0.27
C ASP A 68 -12.04 -5.67 0.12
N TYR A 69 -11.17 -4.67 -0.04
CA TYR A 69 -11.61 -3.31 -0.34
C TYR A 69 -12.13 -3.21 -1.77
N ASP A 70 -13.07 -2.29 -1.99
CA ASP A 70 -13.56 -1.98 -3.32
C ASP A 70 -12.52 -1.17 -4.10
N LEU A 71 -11.92 -1.83 -5.11
CA LEU A 71 -10.96 -1.20 -6.00
C LEU A 71 -11.60 -0.11 -6.86
N ASN A 72 -12.87 -0.27 -7.26
CA ASN A 72 -13.56 0.72 -8.09
C ASN A 72 -13.70 2.04 -7.34
N TYR A 73 -13.96 1.98 -6.02
CA TYR A 73 -13.97 3.16 -5.17
C TYR A 73 -12.62 3.88 -5.18
N GLN A 74 -11.49 3.15 -5.10
CA GLN A 74 -10.16 3.78 -5.20
C GLN A 74 -9.95 4.46 -6.54
N ILE A 75 -10.25 3.77 -7.65
CA ILE A 75 -10.06 4.30 -9.00
C ILE A 75 -10.90 5.55 -9.22
N GLN A 76 -12.17 5.55 -8.80
CA GLN A 76 -13.07 6.69 -8.95
C GLN A 76 -12.63 7.92 -8.14
N ASN A 77 -12.06 7.72 -6.95
CA ASN A 77 -11.67 8.81 -6.05
C ASN A 77 -10.22 9.25 -6.21
N ARG A 78 -9.43 8.58 -7.06
CA ARG A 78 -8.00 8.87 -7.28
C ARG A 78 -7.71 9.05 -8.77
N PRO A 79 -8.12 10.18 -9.37
CA PRO A 79 -7.94 10.43 -10.81
C PRO A 79 -6.46 10.44 -11.23
N VAL A 80 -5.54 10.84 -10.34
CA VAL A 80 -4.10 10.84 -10.60
C VAL A 80 -3.56 9.42 -10.75
N LEU A 81 -3.99 8.49 -9.89
CA LEU A 81 -3.67 7.07 -10.01
C LEU A 81 -4.11 6.52 -11.36
N LEU A 82 -5.34 6.82 -11.79
CA LEU A 82 -5.87 6.38 -13.07
C LEU A 82 -5.09 6.98 -14.25
N ARG A 83 -4.79 8.29 -14.21
CA ARG A 83 -4.02 8.98 -15.25
C ARG A 83 -2.63 8.38 -15.44
N ILE A 84 -1.93 8.09 -14.34
CA ILE A 84 -0.61 7.43 -14.40
C ILE A 84 -0.75 6.03 -14.99
N HIS A 85 -1.74 5.26 -14.55
CA HIS A 85 -1.97 3.91 -15.08
C HIS A 85 -2.21 3.87 -16.58
N GLU A 86 -3.06 4.76 -17.11
CA GLU A 86 -3.33 4.83 -18.54
C GLU A 86 -2.08 5.23 -19.34
N ASN A 87 -1.26 6.16 -18.83
CA ASN A 87 0.01 6.50 -19.49
C ASN A 87 1.02 5.36 -19.45
N LEU A 88 1.12 4.62 -18.34
CA LEU A 88 1.97 3.42 -18.24
C LEU A 88 1.55 2.33 -19.23
N LYS A 89 0.24 2.13 -19.45
CA LYS A 89 -0.25 1.20 -20.47
C LYS A 89 0.23 1.56 -21.87
N LEU A 90 0.35 2.84 -22.21
CA LEU A 90 0.87 3.27 -23.50
C LEU A 90 2.37 2.93 -23.65
N LEU A 91 3.13 2.99 -22.55
CA LEU A 91 4.55 2.63 -22.50
C LEU A 91 4.81 1.12 -22.55
N SER A 92 3.81 0.28 -22.25
CA SER A 92 3.96 -1.19 -22.22
C SER A 92 4.49 -1.81 -23.52
N LYS A 93 4.33 -1.12 -24.65
CA LYS A 93 4.79 -1.58 -25.98
C LYS A 93 6.28 -1.37 -26.22
N THR A 94 6.92 -0.50 -25.44
CA THR A 94 8.29 -0.03 -25.67
C THR A 94 9.19 -0.22 -24.44
N SER A 95 8.63 -0.61 -23.31
CA SER A 95 9.34 -0.89 -22.06
C SER A 95 9.56 -2.40 -21.86
N SER A 96 10.58 -2.75 -21.06
CA SER A 96 10.76 -4.09 -20.50
C SER A 96 9.57 -4.50 -19.62
N LEU A 97 8.90 -3.51 -19.02
CA LEU A 97 7.65 -3.65 -18.27
C LEU A 97 6.48 -3.59 -19.24
N ASN A 98 5.77 -4.70 -19.39
CA ASN A 98 4.79 -4.89 -20.45
C ASN A 98 3.34 -5.04 -19.95
N VAL A 99 3.14 -5.16 -18.64
CA VAL A 99 1.81 -5.16 -18.01
C VAL A 99 1.84 -4.28 -16.77
N PHE A 100 0.78 -3.48 -16.60
CA PHE A 100 0.58 -2.62 -15.43
C PHE A 100 -0.83 -2.85 -14.88
N GLU A 101 -0.93 -3.18 -13.59
CA GLU A 101 -2.21 -3.46 -12.93
C GLU A 101 -2.40 -2.56 -11.71
N ILE A 102 -3.60 -1.97 -11.59
CA ILE A 102 -3.99 -1.31 -10.34
C ILE A 102 -4.49 -2.40 -9.39
N ASN A 103 -3.89 -2.50 -8.21
CA ASN A 103 -4.30 -3.48 -7.19
C ASN A 103 -3.92 -3.01 -5.77
N PHE A 104 -4.39 -3.75 -4.77
CA PHE A 104 -3.95 -3.59 -3.39
C PHE A 104 -2.69 -4.43 -3.14
N GLN A 105 -1.50 -3.84 -3.33
CA GLN A 105 -0.23 -4.56 -3.15
C GLN A 105 0.00 -5.05 -1.72
N ILE A 106 -0.66 -4.40 -0.74
CA ILE A 106 -0.66 -4.81 0.66
C ILE A 106 -2.08 -5.25 1.03
N PRO A 107 -2.27 -6.50 1.47
CA PRO A 107 -3.54 -6.98 2.02
C PRO A 107 -4.06 -6.12 3.17
N TYR A 108 -5.37 -5.90 3.20
CA TYR A 108 -6.05 -5.17 4.27
C TYR A 108 -5.55 -3.73 4.50
N LEU A 109 -4.91 -3.13 3.49
CA LEU A 109 -4.65 -1.70 3.41
C LEU A 109 -5.43 -1.11 2.23
N ASN A 110 -6.36 -0.18 2.52
CA ASN A 110 -7.18 0.48 1.51
C ASN A 110 -6.40 1.58 0.76
N ILE A 111 -5.25 1.24 0.17
CA ILE A 111 -4.45 2.12 -0.67
C ILE A 111 -4.02 1.32 -1.87
N ALA A 112 -4.71 1.51 -2.99
CA ALA A 112 -4.31 0.92 -4.26
C ALA A 112 -3.00 1.56 -4.77
N GLY A 113 -2.19 0.78 -5.47
CA GLY A 113 -1.05 1.27 -6.23
C GLY A 113 -1.02 0.56 -7.59
N ILE A 114 0.06 0.76 -8.34
CA ILE A 114 0.23 0.12 -9.64
C ILE A 114 1.37 -0.89 -9.52
N THR A 115 1.12 -2.11 -9.97
CA THR A 115 2.15 -3.14 -10.08
C THR A 115 2.57 -3.25 -11.53
N GLY A 116 3.87 -3.08 -11.81
CA GLY A 116 4.45 -3.32 -13.12
C GLY A 116 5.05 -4.72 -13.21
N PHE A 117 4.83 -5.38 -14.35
CA PHE A 117 5.28 -6.74 -14.60
C PHE A 117 6.18 -6.81 -15.84
N LYS A 118 7.15 -7.71 -15.77
CA LYS A 118 8.02 -8.12 -16.88
C LYS A 118 7.55 -9.48 -17.43
N ASN A 119 7.56 -9.62 -18.75
CA ASN A 119 7.09 -10.82 -19.46
C ASN A 119 5.66 -11.26 -19.04
N ASN A 120 4.78 -10.31 -18.73
CA ASN A 120 3.39 -10.49 -18.29
C ASN A 120 3.18 -11.14 -16.91
N ILE A 121 4.21 -11.70 -16.27
CA ILE A 121 4.02 -12.53 -15.06
C ILE A 121 4.96 -12.19 -13.91
N TYR A 122 6.14 -11.66 -14.20
CA TYR A 122 7.12 -11.40 -13.15
C TYR A 122 6.90 -10.00 -12.61
N LYS A 123 6.40 -9.93 -11.38
CA LYS A 123 6.31 -8.66 -10.67
C LYS A 123 7.70 -8.02 -10.61
N ALA A 124 7.81 -6.82 -11.14
CA ALA A 124 9.08 -6.13 -11.29
C ALA A 124 9.14 -4.84 -10.49
N VAL A 125 8.00 -4.15 -10.32
CA VAL A 125 7.96 -2.85 -9.62
C VAL A 125 6.65 -2.62 -8.90
N ASN A 126 6.73 -1.97 -7.74
CA ASN A 126 5.59 -1.32 -7.11
C ASN A 126 5.67 0.17 -7.39
N ILE A 127 4.64 0.73 -8.01
CA ILE A 127 4.53 2.15 -8.30
C ILE A 127 3.45 2.72 -7.38
N GLU A 128 3.85 3.71 -6.60
CA GLU A 128 3.04 4.38 -5.61
C GLU A 128 2.83 5.84 -5.99
N ILE A 129 1.64 6.35 -5.71
CA ILE A 129 1.25 7.71 -6.08
C ILE A 129 0.99 8.47 -4.78
N LEU A 130 1.69 9.58 -4.59
CA LEU A 130 1.47 10.56 -3.53
C LEU A 130 0.52 11.64 -4.04
N ASP A 131 -0.76 11.38 -3.89
CA ASP A 131 -1.88 12.25 -4.23
C ASP A 131 -2.62 12.72 -2.96
N GLU A 132 -3.69 13.51 -3.12
CA GLU A 132 -4.48 13.98 -1.98
C GLU A 132 -5.03 12.88 -1.06
N TYR A 133 -5.18 11.65 -1.57
CA TYR A 133 -5.68 10.51 -0.80
C TYR A 133 -4.58 9.91 0.11
N THR A 134 -3.35 9.89 -0.38
CA THR A 134 -2.21 9.21 0.24
C THR A 134 -1.26 10.16 0.96
N SER A 135 -1.37 11.47 0.73
CA SER A 135 -0.51 12.50 1.31
C SER A 135 -1.15 13.28 2.47
N VAL A 136 -0.31 13.86 3.33
CA VAL A 136 -0.73 14.82 4.36
C VAL A 136 -1.09 16.15 3.69
N LYS A 137 -2.31 16.62 3.92
CA LYS A 137 -2.79 17.90 3.37
C LYS A 137 -1.79 19.04 3.65
N LYS A 138 -1.55 19.87 2.64
CA LYS A 138 -0.67 21.06 2.69
C LYS A 138 0.81 20.74 2.94
N LYS A 139 1.25 19.50 2.74
CA LYS A 139 2.66 19.13 2.70
C LYS A 139 2.99 18.51 1.35
N PHE A 140 3.93 19.12 0.65
CA PHE A 140 4.43 18.64 -0.63
C PHE A 140 4.98 17.21 -0.48
N CYS A 141 4.47 16.27 -1.30
CA CYS A 141 5.01 14.89 -1.37
C CYS A 141 5.13 14.16 -0.02
N TYR A 142 4.33 14.51 0.99
CA TYR A 142 4.51 13.93 2.32
C TYR A 142 3.49 12.80 2.56
N PRO A 143 3.91 11.53 2.60
CA PRO A 143 2.98 10.41 2.75
C PRO A 143 2.26 10.47 4.11
N SER A 144 0.96 10.17 4.10
CA SER A 144 0.15 9.93 5.31
C SER A 144 0.69 8.75 6.11
N GLY A 145 0.31 8.61 7.38
CA GLY A 145 0.80 7.50 8.21
C GLY A 145 0.47 6.11 7.64
N LEU A 146 -0.68 5.95 6.97
CA LEU A 146 -1.02 4.69 6.31
C LEU A 146 -0.16 4.44 5.06
N MET A 147 0.14 5.51 4.31
CA MET A 147 1.02 5.42 3.15
C MET A 147 2.47 5.15 3.56
N GLN A 148 2.95 5.76 4.64
CA GLN A 148 4.26 5.45 5.23
C GLN A 148 4.36 3.98 5.66
N LEU A 149 3.30 3.45 6.30
CA LEU A 149 3.22 2.03 6.63
C LEU A 149 3.26 1.16 5.35
N LYS A 150 2.51 1.54 4.30
CA LYS A 150 2.55 0.85 2.99
C LYS A 150 3.98 0.76 2.46
N LEU A 151 4.65 1.90 2.36
CA LEU A 151 6.00 2.01 1.82
C LEU A 151 7.00 1.18 2.63
N ARG A 152 6.88 1.17 3.97
CA ARG A 152 7.69 0.28 4.82
C ARG A 152 7.47 -1.19 4.51
N MET A 153 6.22 -1.65 4.42
CA MET A 153 5.92 -3.05 4.10
C MET A 153 6.39 -3.42 2.70
N LEU A 154 6.22 -2.54 1.71
CA LEU A 154 6.72 -2.79 0.35
C LEU A 154 8.25 -2.89 0.31
N ARG A 155 8.98 -2.12 1.11
CA ARG A 155 10.45 -2.22 1.24
C ARG A 155 10.94 -3.55 1.82
N THR A 156 10.06 -4.35 2.44
CA THR A 156 10.40 -5.72 2.87
C THR A 156 10.28 -6.75 1.75
N MET A 157 9.68 -6.37 0.60
CA MET A 157 9.58 -7.20 -0.59
C MET A 157 10.86 -7.09 -1.45
N SER A 158 11.02 -8.03 -2.38
CA SER A 158 12.13 -8.03 -3.35
C SER A 158 12.01 -6.95 -4.41
N GLU A 159 10.79 -6.54 -4.75
CA GLU A 159 10.58 -5.59 -5.84
C GLU A 159 10.79 -4.14 -5.40
N PRO A 160 11.46 -3.32 -6.21
CA PRO A 160 11.62 -1.89 -5.95
C PRO A 160 10.27 -1.17 -5.83
N VAL A 161 10.32 -0.03 -5.16
CA VAL A 161 9.19 0.87 -4.97
C VAL A 161 9.53 2.23 -5.58
N VAL A 162 8.81 2.60 -6.63
CA VAL A 162 8.88 3.94 -7.24
C VAL A 162 7.71 4.75 -6.71
N THR A 163 7.97 5.99 -6.31
CA THR A 163 6.96 6.88 -5.75
C THR A 163 6.86 8.14 -6.60
N ILE A 164 5.67 8.42 -7.11
CA ILE A 164 5.39 9.57 -7.98
C ILE A 164 4.56 10.59 -7.22
N CYS A 165 4.99 11.84 -7.17
CA CYS A 165 4.20 12.89 -6.55
C CYS A 165 3.22 13.54 -7.52
N GLN A 166 1.99 13.75 -7.07
CA GLN A 166 0.99 14.51 -7.82
C GLN A 166 1.51 15.92 -8.14
N GLU A 167 2.13 16.60 -7.17
CA GLU A 167 2.60 17.97 -7.34
C GLU A 167 3.73 18.11 -8.37
N GLU A 168 4.48 17.04 -8.65
CA GLU A 168 5.52 17.02 -9.69
C GLU A 168 4.91 16.89 -11.09
N ILE A 169 3.81 16.14 -11.23
CA ILE A 169 3.25 15.78 -12.53
C ILE A 169 1.98 16.57 -12.91
N GLN A 170 1.46 17.40 -12.01
CA GLN A 170 0.15 18.06 -12.16
C GLN A 170 0.07 18.91 -13.44
N ASP A 171 1.18 19.56 -13.80
CA ASP A 171 1.25 20.51 -14.92
C ASP A 171 1.83 19.86 -16.20
N MET A 172 2.27 18.60 -16.12
CA MET A 172 2.78 17.87 -17.28
C MET A 172 1.64 17.50 -18.24
N SER A 173 1.88 17.64 -19.54
CA SER A 173 1.10 16.96 -20.58
C SER A 173 1.29 15.45 -20.50
N ASP A 174 0.43 14.69 -21.19
CA ASP A 174 0.55 13.22 -21.20
C ASP A 174 1.86 12.74 -21.86
N LEU A 175 2.38 13.47 -22.85
CA LEU A 175 3.67 13.16 -23.45
C LEU A 175 4.84 13.40 -22.47
N GLU A 176 4.81 14.52 -21.74
CA GLU A 176 5.80 14.82 -20.70
C GLU A 176 5.74 13.80 -19.57
N LEU A 177 4.52 13.44 -19.13
CA LEU A 177 4.31 12.39 -18.14
C LEU A 177 4.85 11.03 -18.61
N GLN A 178 4.61 10.66 -19.87
CA GLN A 178 5.16 9.42 -20.44
C GLN A 178 6.70 9.40 -20.43
N ASN A 179 7.34 10.51 -20.77
CA ASN A 179 8.80 10.62 -20.73
C ASN A 179 9.32 10.52 -19.30
N TYR A 180 8.71 11.26 -18.37
CA TYR A 180 9.03 11.20 -16.94
C TYR A 180 8.90 9.77 -16.39
N LEU A 181 7.76 9.09 -16.65
CA LEU A 181 7.54 7.71 -16.20
C LEU A 181 8.54 6.73 -16.80
N LYS A 182 8.99 6.97 -18.04
CA LYS A 182 10.01 6.14 -18.68
C LYS A 182 11.37 6.29 -18.00
N GLU A 183 11.74 7.51 -17.64
CA GLU A 183 12.98 7.80 -16.91
C GLU A 183 12.97 7.18 -15.50
N GLU A 184 11.87 7.36 -14.75
CA GLU A 184 11.71 6.79 -13.40
C GLU A 184 11.74 5.25 -13.38
N LEU A 185 11.38 4.61 -14.50
CA LEU A 185 11.31 3.15 -14.63
C LEU A 185 12.49 2.54 -15.40
N GLU A 186 13.46 3.34 -15.86
CA GLU A 186 14.55 2.85 -16.73
C GLU A 186 15.43 1.79 -16.06
N PHE A 187 15.62 1.90 -14.73
CA PHE A 187 16.50 1.03 -13.94
C PHE A 187 15.77 -0.08 -13.20
N VAL A 188 14.51 -0.31 -13.54
CA VAL A 188 13.66 -1.30 -12.88
C VAL A 188 13.54 -2.61 -13.67
#